data_AF-A0A448X0I5-F1
#
_entry.id   AF-A0A448X0I5-F1
#
_cell.length_a   1.000
_cell.length_b   1.000
_cell.length_c   1.000
_cell.angle_alpha   90.00
_cell.angle_beta   90.00
_cell.angle_gamma   90.00
#
_symmetry.space_group_name_H-M   'P 1'
#
loop_
_entity.id
_entity.type
_entity.pdbx_description
1 polymer ?
#
loop_
_entity_poly.entity_id
_entity_poly.type
_entity_poly.pdbx_seq_one_letter_code
_entity_poly.pdbx_strand_id
1 'polypeptide(L)'
;MVWIYGGGFTSGSASLDVYNGAFLAAHEDVVVVNMQYRMGAFGFLYFKPRSNELPTNAVGNQALWDQNMALRWVQRNIDRFGGDPDQVTLFGESAGSVSVSLHWLSPMSQRYFTRAILQSGSSDCRWGLDSPDESHERSTEVIPPFLHSRTCHLIRSRSMDRRASVWLPPLHSTPLHSTPHSAIHVPAFPVQSGGVEPAASTVCQKVDSLARFHFKGNPMELSRDA
;
A
#
# COMPACT_ATOMS: atom_id res chain seq x y z
N MET A 1 12.48 4.28 13.88
CA MET A 1 11.56 3.29 13.26
C MET A 1 10.46 4.04 12.51
N VAL A 2 10.16 3.64 11.27
CA VAL A 2 9.18 4.32 10.39
C VAL A 2 8.00 3.40 10.08
N TRP A 3 6.80 3.78 10.52
CA TRP A 3 5.58 2.97 10.42
C TRP A 3 4.79 3.26 9.13
N ILE A 4 4.41 2.18 8.43
CA ILE A 4 3.42 2.20 7.35
C ILE A 4 2.16 1.47 7.82
N TYR A 5 1.04 2.19 7.95
CA TYR A 5 -0.22 1.58 8.33
C TYR A 5 -0.84 0.74 7.20
N GLY A 6 -1.59 -0.29 7.59
CA GLY A 6 -2.37 -1.17 6.70
C GLY A 6 -3.76 -0.62 6.36
N GLY A 7 -4.69 -1.51 5.99
CA GLY A 7 -6.06 -1.13 5.58
C GLY A 7 -6.37 -1.36 4.10
N GLY A 8 -5.74 -2.37 3.51
CA GLY A 8 -6.02 -2.84 2.15
C GLY A 8 -5.90 -1.74 1.09
N PHE A 9 -4.95 -0.81 1.27
CA PHE A 9 -4.73 0.35 0.40
C PHE A 9 -5.93 1.29 0.19
N THR A 10 -7.04 1.13 0.91
CA THR A 10 -8.29 1.88 0.71
C THR A 10 -8.76 2.60 1.96
N SER A 11 -8.21 2.23 3.12
CA SER A 11 -8.53 2.82 4.42
C SER A 11 -7.28 2.83 5.29
N GLY A 12 -7.34 3.57 6.41
CA GLY A 12 -6.26 3.64 7.38
C GLY A 12 -5.87 5.07 7.73
N SER A 13 -5.14 5.22 8.83
CA SER A 13 -4.54 6.49 9.24
C SER A 13 -3.38 6.25 10.20
N ALA A 14 -2.31 7.03 10.07
CA ALA A 14 -1.20 7.11 11.01
C ALA A 14 -1.60 7.67 12.38
N SER A 15 -2.76 8.33 12.45
CA SER A 15 -3.26 9.00 13.65
C SER A 15 -4.18 8.14 14.51
N LEU A 16 -4.35 6.85 14.20
CA LEU A 16 -5.15 5.96 15.04
C LEU A 16 -4.45 5.73 16.39
N ASP A 17 -5.23 5.69 17.47
CA ASP A 17 -4.70 5.51 18.84
C ASP A 17 -3.85 4.25 19.00
N VAL A 18 -4.21 3.18 18.29
CA VAL A 18 -3.44 1.92 18.27
C VAL A 18 -2.02 2.07 17.71
N TYR A 19 -1.77 3.13 16.94
CA TYR A 19 -0.46 3.45 16.37
C TYR A 19 0.24 4.58 17.12
N ASN A 20 -0.20 4.92 18.34
CA ASN A 20 0.48 5.90 19.17
C ASN A 20 1.92 5.43 19.49
N GLY A 21 2.88 6.01 18.77
CA GLY A 21 4.30 5.66 18.86
C GLY A 21 4.98 6.07 20.16
N ALA A 22 4.34 6.87 21.01
CA ALA A 22 4.93 7.34 22.26
C ALA A 22 5.29 6.20 23.21
N PHE A 23 4.47 5.14 23.25
CA PHE A 23 4.76 3.97 24.09
C PHE A 23 6.02 3.25 23.65
N LEU A 24 6.15 2.99 22.35
CA LEU A 24 7.33 2.31 21.80
C LEU A 24 8.58 3.17 21.96
N ALA A 25 8.48 4.47 21.69
CA ALA A 25 9.58 5.41 21.86
C ALA A 25 10.09 5.46 23.30
N ALA A 26 9.18 5.48 24.28
CA ALA A 26 9.53 5.56 25.70
C ALA A 26 10.14 4.28 26.26
N HIS A 27 9.76 3.10 25.74
CA HIS A 27 10.24 1.82 26.28
C HIS A 27 11.51 1.31 25.60
N GLU A 28 11.67 1.55 24.30
CA GLU A 28 12.76 0.95 23.51
C GLU A 28 13.86 1.96 23.12
N ASP A 29 13.79 3.20 23.61
CA ASP A 29 14.72 4.29 23.29
C ASP A 29 14.91 4.48 21.77
N VAL A 30 13.79 4.68 21.08
CA VAL A 30 13.75 4.85 19.62
C VAL A 30 12.92 6.07 19.20
N VAL A 31 13.32 6.71 18.10
CA VAL A 31 12.45 7.69 17.42
C VAL A 31 11.43 6.95 16.56
N VAL A 32 10.14 7.19 16.78
CA VAL A 32 9.05 6.60 15.99
C VAL A 32 8.45 7.65 15.05
N VAL A 33 8.35 7.31 13.77
CA VAL A 33 7.77 8.17 12.73
C VAL A 33 6.60 7.43 12.08
N ASN A 34 5.40 8.03 12.12
CA ASN A 34 4.24 7.52 11.39
C ASN A 34 3.98 8.44 10.19
N MET A 35 3.77 7.87 9.00
CA MET A 35 3.55 8.65 7.78
C MET A 35 2.16 8.43 7.17
N GLN A 36 1.60 9.48 6.57
CA GLN A 36 0.40 9.43 5.75
C GLN A 36 0.75 9.14 4.29
N TYR A 37 -0.11 8.40 3.60
CA TYR A 37 -0.03 8.20 2.15
C TYR A 37 -1.43 8.20 1.53
N ARG A 38 -1.54 8.58 0.25
CA ARG A 38 -2.82 8.54 -0.47
C ARG A 38 -3.34 7.10 -0.59
N MET A 39 -4.65 6.92 -0.59
CA MET A 39 -5.30 5.60 -0.64
C MET A 39 -6.34 5.54 -1.76
N GLY A 40 -6.80 4.33 -2.07
CA GLY A 40 -7.73 4.04 -3.14
C GLY A 40 -7.23 4.61 -4.47
N ALA A 41 -8.14 5.06 -5.31
CA ALA A 41 -7.75 5.65 -6.59
C ALA A 41 -7.00 6.98 -6.49
N PHE A 42 -7.07 7.69 -5.36
CA PHE A 42 -6.22 8.87 -5.18
C PHE A 42 -4.73 8.50 -5.13
N GLY A 43 -4.43 7.29 -4.65
CA GLY A 43 -3.08 6.75 -4.53
C GLY A 43 -2.67 5.79 -5.64
N PHE A 44 -3.61 5.08 -6.25
CA PHE A 44 -3.31 3.90 -7.06
C PHE A 44 -4.03 3.84 -8.41
N LEU A 45 -4.72 4.91 -8.82
CA LEU A 45 -5.40 4.91 -10.13
C LEU A 45 -4.40 4.75 -11.28
N TYR A 46 -4.67 3.77 -12.14
CA TYR A 46 -3.79 3.39 -13.25
C TYR A 46 -4.58 3.22 -14.55
N PHE A 47 -4.17 3.94 -15.60
CA PHE A 47 -4.62 3.66 -16.96
C PHE A 47 -3.43 3.31 -17.84
N LYS A 48 -3.45 2.08 -18.40
CA LYS A 48 -2.43 1.58 -19.32
C LYS A 48 -2.25 2.57 -20.49
N PRO A 49 -1.02 3.05 -20.76
CA PRO A 49 -0.76 3.93 -21.89
C PRO A 49 -1.09 3.23 -23.21
N ARG A 50 -1.77 3.93 -24.12
CA ARG A 50 -1.92 3.49 -25.52
C ARG A 50 -0.79 4.09 -26.35
N SER A 51 -0.28 3.32 -27.32
CA SER A 51 0.89 3.66 -28.14
C SER A 51 0.79 4.98 -28.92
N ASN A 52 -0.42 5.52 -29.05
CA ASN A 52 -0.75 6.75 -29.78
C ASN A 52 -1.38 7.84 -28.89
N GLU A 53 -1.44 7.66 -27.57
CA GLU A 53 -1.97 8.65 -26.64
C GLU A 53 -0.85 9.32 -25.83
N LEU A 54 -1.04 10.60 -25.48
CA LEU A 54 -0.19 11.26 -24.50
C LEU A 54 -0.21 10.48 -23.18
N PRO A 55 0.90 10.43 -22.42
CA PRO A 55 0.95 9.74 -21.14
C PRO A 55 -0.24 10.12 -20.26
N THR A 56 -0.95 9.12 -19.75
CA THR A 56 -2.08 9.38 -18.87
C THR A 56 -1.57 10.04 -17.59
N ASN A 57 -2.35 10.94 -16.98
CA ASN A 57 -2.00 11.55 -15.69
C ASN A 57 -2.25 10.60 -14.50
N ALA A 58 -2.53 9.34 -14.77
CA ALA A 58 -2.90 8.29 -13.82
C ALA A 58 -2.01 7.08 -14.08
N VAL A 59 -0.76 7.21 -13.68
CA VAL A 59 0.31 6.22 -13.91
C VAL A 59 0.42 5.19 -12.78
N GLY A 60 -0.52 5.18 -11.84
CA GLY A 60 -0.46 4.33 -10.65
C GLY A 60 0.58 4.78 -9.62
N ASN A 61 0.65 4.02 -8.51
CA ASN A 61 1.69 4.04 -7.47
C ASN A 61 2.01 5.41 -6.82
N GLN A 62 1.11 6.38 -6.93
CA GLN A 62 1.25 7.69 -6.33
C GLN A 62 1.38 7.62 -4.80
N ALA A 63 0.68 6.67 -4.19
CA ALA A 63 0.80 6.34 -2.77
C ALA A 63 2.20 5.83 -2.40
N LEU A 64 2.81 4.94 -3.19
CA LEU A 64 4.17 4.47 -2.96
C LEU A 64 5.19 5.60 -3.11
N TRP A 65 4.91 6.56 -4.01
CA TRP A 65 5.70 7.78 -4.11
C TRP A 65 5.56 8.69 -2.89
N ASP A 66 4.38 8.79 -2.28
CA ASP A 66 4.19 9.51 -1.02
C ASP A 66 5.04 8.88 0.09
N GLN A 67 5.02 7.54 0.20
CA GLN A 67 5.82 6.78 1.15
C GLN A 67 7.33 6.96 0.89
N ASN A 68 7.77 6.88 -0.37
CA ASN A 68 9.17 7.15 -0.73
C ASN A 68 9.60 8.58 -0.37
N MET A 69 8.73 9.56 -0.59
CA MET A 69 8.98 10.95 -0.21
C MET A 69 9.11 11.12 1.31
N ALA A 70 8.28 10.43 2.09
CA ALA A 70 8.40 10.41 3.54
C ALA A 70 9.73 9.77 4.00
N LEU A 71 10.15 8.66 3.39
CA LEU A 71 11.45 8.04 3.66
C LEU A 71 12.62 9.00 3.35
N ARG A 72 12.54 9.74 2.23
CA ARG A 72 13.51 10.79 1.89
C ARG A 72 13.54 11.91 2.91
N TRP A 73 12.37 12.28 3.44
CA TRP A 73 12.28 13.29 4.48
C TRP A 73 12.94 12.80 5.76
N VAL A 74 12.68 11.56 6.20
CA VAL A 74 13.33 10.94 7.36
C VAL A 74 14.84 10.98 7.20
N GLN A 75 15.36 10.46 6.08
CA GLN A 75 16.79 10.46 5.79
C GLN A 75 17.47 11.83 5.86
N ARG A 76 16.75 12.91 5.52
CA ARG A 76 17.30 14.27 5.48
C ARG A 76 17.17 15.06 6.77
N ASN A 77 16.32 14.61 7.69
CA ASN A 77 15.90 15.45 8.83
C ASN A 77 15.85 14.71 10.17
N ILE A 78 15.89 13.38 10.21
CA ILE A 78 15.64 12.64 11.45
C ILE A 78 16.73 12.84 12.52
N ASP A 79 17.93 13.21 12.09
CA ASP A 79 19.06 13.63 12.94
C ASP A 79 18.67 14.79 13.87
N ARG A 80 17.86 15.73 13.38
CA ARG A 80 17.37 16.88 14.16
C ARG A 80 16.38 16.49 15.26
N PHE A 81 15.83 15.29 15.19
CA PHE A 81 14.92 14.73 16.19
C PHE A 81 15.61 13.69 17.07
N GLY A 82 16.94 13.58 17.00
CA GLY A 82 17.72 12.61 17.77
C GLY A 82 17.76 11.20 17.18
N GLY A 83 17.28 11.01 15.95
CA GLY A 83 17.38 9.73 15.25
C GLY A 83 18.66 9.60 14.42
N ASP A 84 19.06 8.37 14.12
CA ASP A 84 20.20 8.08 13.25
C ASP A 84 19.68 7.71 11.83
N PRO A 85 19.97 8.51 10.78
CA PRO A 85 19.54 8.21 9.41
C PRO A 85 20.15 6.90 8.86
N ASP A 86 21.27 6.41 9.40
CA ASP A 86 21.90 5.15 8.98
C ASP A 86 21.29 3.93 9.69
N GLN A 87 20.40 4.14 10.67
CA GLN A 87 19.74 3.08 11.44
C GLN A 87 18.21 3.12 11.32
N VAL A 88 17.71 3.53 10.17
CA VAL A 88 16.27 3.53 9.89
C VAL A 88 15.76 2.09 9.70
N THR A 89 14.76 1.71 10.49
CA THR A 89 13.98 0.46 10.31
C THR A 89 12.59 0.81 9.79
N LEU A 90 12.22 0.27 8.63
CA LEU A 90 10.90 0.42 8.02
C LEU A 90 10.00 -0.75 8.46
N PHE A 91 8.79 -0.48 8.93
CA PHE A 91 7.90 -1.53 9.40
C PHE A 91 6.44 -1.22 9.09
N GLY A 92 5.64 -2.27 8.89
CA GLY A 92 4.23 -2.12 8.52
C GLY A 92 3.44 -3.41 8.66
N GLU A 93 2.12 -3.27 8.73
CA GLU A 93 1.16 -4.37 8.84
C GLU A 93 0.18 -4.40 7.65
N SER A 94 -0.24 -5.60 7.22
CA SER A 94 -1.17 -5.79 6.11
C SER A 94 -0.67 -5.08 4.84
N ALA A 95 -1.46 -4.17 4.26
CA ALA A 95 -1.06 -3.34 3.12
C ALA A 95 0.21 -2.50 3.40
N GLY A 96 0.44 -2.10 4.66
CA GLY A 96 1.69 -1.47 5.08
C GLY A 96 2.88 -2.43 4.95
N SER A 97 2.70 -3.71 5.31
CA SER A 97 3.72 -4.75 5.13
C SER A 97 4.02 -5.04 3.65
N VAL A 98 2.98 -5.03 2.81
CA VAL A 98 3.13 -5.07 1.35
C VAL A 98 3.98 -3.87 0.88
N SER A 99 3.67 -2.65 1.32
CA SER A 99 4.48 -1.46 1.03
C SER A 99 5.94 -1.61 1.49
N VAL A 100 6.18 -2.14 2.70
CA VAL A 100 7.55 -2.42 3.19
C VAL A 100 8.29 -3.35 2.23
N SER A 101 7.65 -4.45 1.80
CA SER A 101 8.27 -5.38 0.85
C SER A 101 8.54 -4.75 -0.52
N LEU A 102 7.63 -3.92 -1.04
CA LEU A 102 7.82 -3.22 -2.31
C LEU A 102 8.98 -2.23 -2.22
N HIS A 103 9.09 -1.48 -1.12
CA HIS A 103 10.23 -0.61 -0.87
C HIS A 103 11.53 -1.38 -0.66
N TRP A 104 11.48 -2.54 0.00
CA TRP A 104 12.62 -3.44 0.16
C TRP A 104 13.11 -3.99 -1.17
N LEU A 105 12.25 -4.17 -2.18
CA LEU A 105 12.65 -4.65 -3.50
C LEU A 105 13.01 -3.50 -4.48
N SER A 106 12.71 -2.27 -4.10
CA SER A 106 12.87 -1.07 -4.93
C SER A 106 14.29 -0.49 -4.88
N PRO A 107 15.02 -0.41 -6.00
CA PRO A 107 16.27 0.35 -6.06
C PRO A 107 16.08 1.86 -5.73
N MET A 108 14.85 2.36 -5.92
CA MET A 108 14.52 3.76 -5.66
C MET A 108 14.28 4.07 -4.18
N SER A 109 14.05 3.03 -3.35
CA SER A 109 13.67 3.18 -1.94
C SER A 109 14.62 2.49 -0.96
N GLN A 110 15.24 1.36 -1.35
CA GLN A 110 16.11 0.54 -0.50
C GLN A 110 17.18 1.37 0.22
N ARG A 111 17.76 2.38 -0.44
CA ARG A 111 18.82 3.22 0.14
C ARG A 111 18.39 4.11 1.31
N TYR A 112 17.10 4.18 1.64
CA TYR A 112 16.58 5.08 2.67
C TYR A 112 16.31 4.39 4.02
N PHE A 113 16.50 3.07 4.11
CA PHE A 113 16.38 2.33 5.35
C PHE A 113 17.31 1.11 5.36
N THR A 114 17.62 0.61 6.54
CA THR A 114 18.62 -0.43 6.76
C THR A 114 17.98 -1.78 7.06
N ARG A 115 16.80 -1.76 7.69
CA ARG A 115 16.09 -2.97 8.15
C ARG A 115 14.60 -2.88 7.84
N ALA A 116 13.96 -4.03 7.69
CA ALA A 116 12.52 -4.14 7.48
C ALA A 116 11.85 -5.14 8.42
N ILE A 117 10.64 -4.81 8.87
CA ILE A 117 9.75 -5.71 9.61
C ILE A 117 8.42 -5.81 8.86
N LEU A 118 7.99 -7.03 8.57
CA LEU A 118 6.81 -7.33 7.76
C LEU A 118 5.79 -8.09 8.61
N GLN A 119 4.62 -7.50 8.84
CA GLN A 119 3.55 -8.08 9.65
C GLN A 119 2.33 -8.40 8.76
N SER A 120 2.00 -9.68 8.61
CA SER A 120 0.75 -10.11 7.94
C SER A 120 0.56 -9.61 6.48
N GLY A 121 1.64 -9.43 5.71
CA GLY A 121 1.56 -9.10 4.28
C GLY A 121 2.90 -9.09 3.57
N SER A 122 2.90 -9.29 2.25
CA SER A 122 4.07 -9.24 1.36
C SER A 122 3.64 -8.87 -0.07
N SER A 123 4.59 -8.41 -0.89
CA SER A 123 4.36 -8.08 -2.30
C SER A 123 3.87 -9.25 -3.14
N ASP A 124 4.13 -10.47 -2.67
CA ASP A 124 3.71 -11.72 -3.32
C ASP A 124 2.29 -12.17 -2.91
N CYS A 125 1.65 -11.46 -1.97
CA CYS A 125 0.24 -11.71 -1.68
C CYS A 125 -0.61 -11.40 -2.91
N ARG A 126 -1.63 -12.21 -3.18
CA ARG A 126 -2.55 -12.04 -4.33
C ARG A 126 -3.20 -10.65 -4.44
N TRP A 127 -3.29 -9.92 -3.33
CA TRP A 127 -3.86 -8.57 -3.23
C TRP A 127 -2.76 -7.49 -3.03
N GLY A 128 -1.48 -7.85 -3.19
CA GLY A 128 -0.36 -6.98 -2.90
C GLY A 128 0.16 -6.16 -4.09
N LEU A 129 0.02 -6.69 -5.31
CA LEU A 129 0.51 -6.08 -6.54
C LEU A 129 -0.29 -6.59 -7.75
N ASP A 130 -0.95 -5.70 -8.47
CA ASP A 130 -1.68 -6.00 -9.69
C ASP A 130 -0.75 -5.92 -10.92
N SER A 131 -1.05 -6.70 -11.95
CA SER A 131 -0.49 -6.48 -13.28
C SER A 131 -1.05 -5.18 -13.91
N PRO A 132 -0.36 -4.58 -14.90
CA PRO A 132 -0.89 -3.41 -15.62
C PRO A 132 -2.29 -3.60 -16.20
N ASP A 133 -2.61 -4.80 -16.68
CA ASP A 133 -3.91 -5.09 -17.29
C ASP A 133 -5.01 -5.16 -16.23
N GLU A 134 -4.79 -5.88 -15.12
CA GLU A 134 -5.74 -5.94 -13.99
C GLU A 134 -6.00 -4.55 -13.40
N SER A 135 -4.94 -3.78 -13.17
CA SER A 135 -5.06 -2.42 -12.64
C SER A 135 -5.80 -1.47 -13.60
N HIS A 136 -5.62 -1.64 -14.91
CA HIS A 136 -6.36 -0.88 -15.91
C HIS A 136 -7.85 -1.25 -15.88
N GLU A 137 -8.17 -2.55 -15.88
CA GLU A 137 -9.55 -3.04 -15.84
C GLU A 137 -10.28 -2.54 -14.59
N ARG A 138 -9.70 -2.71 -13.40
CA ARG A 138 -10.27 -2.17 -12.14
C ARG A 138 -10.47 -0.66 -12.22
N SER A 139 -9.51 0.08 -12.74
CA SER A 139 -9.62 1.53 -12.89
C SER A 139 -10.77 1.94 -13.82
N THR A 140 -11.08 1.14 -14.85
CA THR A 140 -12.23 1.37 -15.74
C THR A 140 -13.58 1.00 -15.15
N GLU A 141 -13.64 0.07 -14.18
CA GLU A 141 -14.86 -0.23 -13.44
C GLU A 141 -15.26 0.96 -12.56
N VAL A 142 -14.25 1.60 -11.94
CA VAL A 142 -14.50 2.69 -11.01
C VAL A 142 -14.65 4.04 -11.71
N ILE A 143 -13.96 4.24 -12.83
CA ILE A 143 -14.11 5.43 -13.68
C ILE A 143 -14.68 5.00 -15.03
N PRO A 144 -15.94 5.39 -15.36
CA PRO A 144 -16.56 5.05 -16.62
C PRO A 144 -15.69 5.40 -17.84
N PRO A 145 -15.79 4.62 -18.94
CA PRO A 145 -14.93 4.78 -20.11
C PRO A 145 -14.94 6.17 -20.76
N PHE A 146 -16.05 6.93 -20.64
CA PHE A 146 -16.14 8.30 -21.15
C PHE A 146 -15.35 9.33 -20.32
N LEU A 147 -14.79 8.93 -19.17
CA LEU A 147 -13.89 9.72 -18.33
C LEU A 147 -12.41 9.29 -18.45
N HIS A 148 -12.02 8.63 -19.54
CA HIS A 148 -10.62 8.25 -19.84
C HIS A 148 -9.67 9.45 -19.98
N SER A 149 -8.35 9.18 -19.91
CA SER A 149 -7.12 10.01 -20.08
C SER A 149 -7.28 11.52 -20.36
N ARG A 150 -8.10 11.92 -21.33
CA ARG A 150 -8.50 13.32 -21.61
C ARG A 150 -9.32 13.99 -20.49
N THR A 151 -9.70 13.23 -19.47
CA THR A 151 -10.74 13.58 -18.50
C THR A 151 -10.31 13.48 -17.05
N CYS A 152 -9.04 13.11 -16.77
CA CYS A 152 -8.47 13.24 -15.43
C CYS A 152 -8.66 14.67 -14.87
N HIS A 153 -8.69 15.68 -15.73
CA HIS A 153 -9.05 17.05 -15.35
C HIS A 153 -10.48 17.17 -14.80
N LEU A 154 -11.48 16.51 -15.42
CA LEU A 154 -12.86 16.51 -14.92
C LEU A 154 -13.02 15.72 -13.62
N ILE A 155 -12.24 14.67 -13.39
CA ILE A 155 -12.24 13.99 -12.08
C ILE A 155 -11.64 14.92 -11.03
N ARG A 156 -10.52 15.58 -11.34
CA ARG A 156 -9.84 16.53 -10.45
C ARG A 156 -10.68 17.76 -10.11
N SER A 157 -11.58 18.18 -11.01
CA SER A 157 -12.46 19.34 -10.79
C SER A 157 -13.69 19.04 -9.92
N ARG A 158 -13.95 17.78 -9.55
CA ARG A 158 -15.05 17.42 -8.63
C ARG A 158 -14.67 17.62 -7.17
N SER A 159 -15.68 17.89 -6.33
CA SER A 159 -15.52 17.94 -4.88
C SER A 159 -14.95 16.63 -4.33
N MET A 160 -14.28 16.68 -3.17
CA MET A 160 -13.70 15.48 -2.57
C MET A 160 -14.75 14.43 -2.26
N ASP A 161 -15.93 14.83 -1.76
CA ASP A 161 -17.03 13.90 -1.48
C ASP A 161 -17.51 13.17 -2.73
N ARG A 162 -17.63 13.88 -3.87
CA ARG A 162 -18.02 13.28 -5.15
C ARG A 162 -16.93 12.41 -5.75
N ARG A 163 -15.66 12.62 -5.39
CA ARG A 163 -14.59 11.70 -5.73
C ARG A 163 -14.72 10.46 -4.84
N ALA A 164 -14.73 10.64 -3.52
CA ALA A 164 -14.90 9.58 -2.51
C ALA A 164 -16.07 8.63 -2.81
N SER A 165 -17.23 9.17 -3.21
CA SER A 165 -18.44 8.39 -3.50
C SER A 165 -18.35 7.49 -4.72
N VAL A 166 -17.42 7.76 -5.65
CA VAL A 166 -17.16 6.90 -6.81
C VAL A 166 -16.31 5.69 -6.39
N TRP A 167 -15.55 5.80 -5.30
CA TRP A 167 -14.56 4.81 -4.88
C TRP A 167 -15.07 3.78 -3.87
N LEU A 168 -16.12 4.10 -3.12
CA LEU A 168 -16.78 3.14 -2.24
C LEU A 168 -17.81 2.37 -3.08
N PRO A 169 -17.79 1.02 -3.10
CA PRO A 169 -18.87 0.29 -3.76
C PRO A 169 -20.21 0.72 -3.15
N PRO A 170 -21.28 0.88 -3.95
CA PRO A 170 -22.58 1.17 -3.40
C PRO A 170 -22.94 0.08 -2.39
N LEU A 171 -23.31 0.49 -1.17
CA LEU A 171 -23.67 -0.42 -0.07
C LEU A 171 -24.90 -1.30 -0.40
N HIS A 172 -25.53 -1.14 -1.56
CA HIS A 172 -26.71 -1.90 -1.97
C HIS A 172 -26.54 -2.48 -3.38
N SER A 173 -26.56 -3.82 -3.41
CA SER A 173 -27.07 -4.67 -4.49
C SER A 173 -26.48 -4.50 -5.90
N THR A 174 -25.34 -5.14 -6.15
CA THR A 174 -25.10 -5.82 -7.43
C THR A 174 -25.11 -7.34 -7.19
N PRO A 175 -25.93 -8.13 -7.93
CA PRO A 175 -25.93 -9.58 -7.80
C PRO A 175 -24.55 -10.13 -8.14
N LEU A 176 -24.07 -11.11 -7.36
CA LEU A 176 -22.89 -11.89 -7.67
C LEU A 176 -23.06 -12.58 -9.03
N HIS A 177 -22.56 -11.96 -10.11
CA HIS A 177 -22.16 -12.72 -11.28
C HIS A 177 -20.74 -13.25 -11.04
N SER A 178 -20.71 -14.44 -10.44
CA SER A 178 -19.71 -15.49 -10.57
C SER A 178 -18.34 -15.11 -11.13
N THR A 179 -17.47 -14.56 -10.28
CA THR A 179 -16.08 -15.03 -10.22
C THR A 179 -15.90 -15.70 -8.86
N PRO A 180 -15.73 -17.04 -8.82
CA PRO A 180 -15.37 -17.68 -7.57
C PRO A 180 -13.94 -17.22 -7.22
N HIS A 181 -13.69 -16.93 -5.95
CA HIS A 181 -12.37 -16.59 -5.39
C HIS A 181 -11.94 -15.11 -5.44
N SER A 182 -12.57 -14.23 -4.66
CA SER A 182 -11.83 -13.31 -3.77
C SER A 182 -12.74 -12.75 -2.67
N ALA A 183 -12.38 -12.96 -1.40
CA ALA A 183 -13.10 -12.39 -0.26
C ALA A 183 -12.73 -10.91 0.02
N ILE A 184 -11.90 -10.31 -0.85
CA ILE A 184 -11.36 -8.96 -0.69
C ILE A 184 -11.49 -8.26 -2.05
N HIS A 185 -12.59 -7.54 -2.24
CA HIS A 185 -12.81 -6.69 -3.41
C HIS A 185 -12.31 -5.27 -3.08
N VAL A 186 -11.04 -5.01 -3.36
CA VAL A 186 -10.43 -3.70 -3.13
C VAL A 186 -10.22 -3.04 -4.50
N PRO A 187 -10.75 -1.82 -4.72
CA PRO A 187 -10.80 -1.20 -6.05
C PRO A 187 -9.47 -0.69 -6.60
N ALA A 188 -8.41 -0.57 -5.79
CA ALA A 188 -7.13 -0.05 -6.27
C ALA A 188 -5.95 -0.57 -5.44
N PHE A 189 -4.94 -1.11 -6.14
CA PHE A 189 -3.73 -1.71 -5.58
C PHE A 189 -2.48 -1.11 -6.21
N PRO A 190 -1.29 -1.32 -5.62
CA PRO A 190 -0.03 -1.14 -6.33
C PRO A 190 -0.03 -1.86 -7.69
N VAL A 191 0.56 -1.25 -8.71
CA VAL A 191 0.64 -1.81 -10.07
C VAL A 191 2.08 -2.10 -10.47
N GLN A 192 2.34 -3.19 -11.20
CA GLN A 192 3.66 -3.51 -11.76
C GLN A 192 3.94 -2.71 -13.05
N SER A 193 4.24 -1.42 -12.91
CA SER A 193 4.39 -0.46 -14.02
C SER A 193 5.83 0.01 -14.29
N GLY A 194 6.76 -0.31 -13.39
CA GLY A 194 8.13 0.22 -13.35
C GLY A 194 8.20 1.54 -12.57
N GLY A 195 9.11 1.62 -11.60
CA GLY A 195 9.28 2.83 -10.77
C GLY A 195 9.67 2.50 -9.34
N VAL A 196 8.78 2.82 -8.38
CA VAL A 196 9.02 2.54 -6.96
C VAL A 196 8.93 1.05 -6.68
N GLU A 197 8.15 0.29 -7.40
CA GLU A 197 8.06 -1.17 -7.30
C GLU A 197 9.16 -1.87 -8.12
N PRO A 198 9.59 -3.08 -7.72
CA PRO A 198 10.55 -3.86 -8.50
C PRO A 198 10.01 -4.26 -9.87
N ALA A 199 10.92 -4.42 -10.83
CA ALA A 199 10.60 -5.06 -12.11
C ALA A 199 10.26 -6.55 -11.90
N ALA A 200 9.46 -7.13 -12.80
CA ALA A 200 8.96 -8.51 -12.71
C ALA A 200 10.02 -9.60 -12.49
N SER A 201 11.29 -9.31 -12.82
CA SER A 201 12.40 -10.26 -12.72
C SER A 201 13.12 -10.29 -11.37
N THR A 202 12.76 -9.46 -10.37
CA THR A 202 13.58 -9.25 -9.15
C THR A 202 13.08 -9.93 -7.88
N VAL A 203 12.13 -10.88 -7.95
CA VAL A 203 11.48 -11.46 -6.74
C VAL A 203 12.38 -12.39 -5.88
N CYS A 204 13.63 -12.67 -6.28
CA CYS A 204 14.56 -13.47 -5.48
C CYS A 204 15.72 -12.63 -4.89
N GLN A 205 15.53 -12.06 -3.70
CA GLN A 205 16.65 -11.65 -2.85
C GLN A 205 16.46 -12.21 -1.42
N LYS A 206 17.55 -12.70 -0.82
CA LYS A 206 17.60 -13.19 0.56
C LYS A 206 17.23 -12.06 1.51
N VAL A 207 16.25 -12.30 2.38
CA VAL A 207 15.75 -11.33 3.35
C VAL A 207 16.16 -11.77 4.75
N ASP A 208 16.97 -10.97 5.44
CA ASP A 208 17.04 -11.01 6.91
C ASP A 208 15.80 -10.25 7.45
N SER A 209 14.61 -10.84 7.27
CA SER A 209 13.34 -10.28 7.73
C SER A 209 12.81 -11.04 8.94
N LEU A 210 12.37 -10.32 9.96
CA LEU A 210 11.48 -10.86 10.96
C LEU A 210 10.04 -10.82 10.41
N ALA A 211 9.60 -11.89 9.74
CA ALA A 211 8.21 -12.08 9.37
C ALA A 211 7.51 -12.87 10.49
N ARG A 212 6.52 -12.27 11.16
CA ARG A 212 5.65 -12.99 12.12
C ARG A 212 4.23 -13.03 11.58
N PHE A 213 3.72 -14.24 11.35
CA PHE A 213 2.30 -14.50 11.13
C PHE A 213 1.63 -14.73 12.48
N HIS A 214 0.52 -14.04 12.76
CA HIS A 214 -0.24 -14.22 14.00
C HIS A 214 -1.43 -15.15 13.74
N PHE A 215 -1.33 -16.41 14.15
CA PHE A 215 -2.49 -17.28 14.33
C PHE A 215 -2.86 -17.27 15.82
N LYS A 216 -3.85 -16.47 16.22
CA LYS A 216 -4.56 -16.70 17.48
C LYS A 216 -5.77 -17.60 17.19
N GLY A 217 -5.49 -18.89 16.96
CA GLY A 217 -6.49 -19.93 17.06
C GLY A 217 -6.31 -20.62 18.42
N ASN A 218 -7.27 -20.47 19.32
CA ASN A 218 -7.37 -21.33 20.50
C ASN A 218 -7.47 -22.78 20.00
N PRO A 219 -6.62 -23.74 20.43
CA PRO A 219 -6.95 -25.14 20.24
C PRO A 219 -8.18 -25.43 21.10
N MET A 220 -9.34 -25.55 20.47
CA MET A 220 -10.45 -26.29 21.05
C MET A 220 -9.94 -27.72 21.22
N GLU A 221 -9.71 -28.11 22.47
CA GLU A 221 -9.55 -29.52 22.86
C GLU A 221 -10.79 -30.28 22.36
N LEU A 222 -10.60 -31.08 21.31
CA LEU A 222 -11.48 -32.21 21.05
C LEU A 222 -11.11 -33.29 22.07
N SER A 223 -11.71 -33.20 23.27
CA SER A 223 -11.78 -34.33 24.19
C SER A 223 -12.56 -35.44 23.48
N ARG A 224 -11.85 -36.46 23.02
CA ARG A 224 -12.45 -37.76 22.72
C ARG A 224 -12.71 -38.45 24.04
N ASP A 225 -13.94 -38.36 24.51
CA ASP A 225 -14.51 -39.31 25.46
C ASP A 225 -15.94 -39.66 24.98
N ALA A 226 -16.20 -40.98 24.98
CA ALA A 226 -17.37 -41.74 24.52
C ALA A 226 -17.43 -42.10 23.02
#